data_AF-A0A941Y9V5-F1
#
_entry.id   AF-A0A941Y9V5-F1
#
_cell.length_a   1.000
_cell.length_b   1.000
_cell.length_c   1.000
_cell.angle_alpha   90.00
_cell.angle_beta   90.00
_cell.angle_gamma   90.00
#
_symmetry.space_group_name_H-M   'P 1'
#
loop_
_entity.id
_entity.type
_entity.pdbx_description
1 polymer ?
#
loop_
_entity_poly.entity_id
_entity_poly.type
_entity_poly.pdbx_seq_one_letter_code
_entity_poly.pdbx_strand_id
1 'polypeptide(L)'
;MLAALILGGVIGRAVISPQNPSLPKPGEITYSLDDQSVDMNHSYLEFKWTYVDKGPMLDYDFDVACINRCNGEKHFDHKFCDLSCDSPCTMGVHQFESTPIVFQDDEQSAIREVNQGAKQFGFSVDTGGGVDAVDQQIRNTIKSTYYVHEQFSCWNHAPCSTSFKGYFCRLISAKLTYQFYRLESDATGREVKVSGPEKTVDLVSYRVADKTAPFLDSVTRCLCDVVKEGIPKEHAYRTGGLFEEEGNQSAYAMKDVGKFGVTVSFASMNSFTMTASNPTNMPVTLVLEPGTICTPDKSDQQTMCTTKRVELSLMPKGSGTVTVPFGPMVFDPSYESADGYGACINMHKKMPDGTAKYTLSLSDNPAIVQLADFASHELIQGPWTQTRFWIVSDHASLDEVRKVLLPRPTEGIYVRGLYDIASHTDVDLTDKAYRKCMEPRLIVGSTISRDGTAWFVRTMAKIDAKGFGDWVTKNAKAFAPLFAEKTDSVDFKHAVDVELALSASDDASLRAVALDYLRTAVPEANRADFCNAGGLDDLGMLLQDDALRSKALDVAALYPYARVKMALCNLPASASGDDKAKASALIKALKG
;
A
#
# COMPACT_ATOMS: atom_id res chain seq x y z
N MET A 1 -63.99 -7.11 3.63
CA MET A 1 -62.96 -7.25 4.67
C MET A 1 -61.59 -7.14 4.00
N LEU A 2 -61.13 -5.90 3.82
CA LEU A 2 -59.79 -5.55 3.35
C LEU A 2 -59.04 -4.98 4.56
N ALA A 3 -57.89 -5.53 4.89
CA ALA A 3 -56.97 -4.93 5.85
C ALA A 3 -55.65 -4.65 5.12
N ALA A 4 -55.39 -3.36 4.92
CA ALA A 4 -54.14 -2.82 4.42
C ALA A 4 -53.15 -2.67 5.57
N LEU A 5 -51.95 -3.24 5.40
CA LEU A 5 -50.79 -2.99 6.25
C LEU A 5 -50.03 -1.78 5.68
N ILE A 6 -50.11 -0.65 6.38
CA ILE A 6 -49.31 0.55 6.11
C ILE A 6 -48.00 0.40 6.89
N LEU A 7 -46.89 0.19 6.17
CA LEU A 7 -45.53 0.41 6.70
C LEU A 7 -45.22 1.90 6.57
N GLY A 8 -45.38 2.64 7.67
CA GLY A 8 -44.97 4.04 7.77
C GLY A 8 -43.47 4.14 8.04
N GLY A 9 -42.67 4.33 7.00
CA GLY A 9 -41.30 4.83 7.14
C GLY A 9 -41.33 6.35 7.32
N VAL A 10 -40.99 6.84 8.51
CA VAL A 10 -40.82 8.27 8.78
C VAL A 10 -39.46 8.69 8.23
N ILE A 11 -39.44 9.40 7.10
CA ILE A 11 -38.26 10.12 6.63
C ILE A 11 -38.37 11.55 7.17
N GLY A 12 -37.66 11.83 8.27
CA GLY A 12 -37.54 13.18 8.83
C GLY A 12 -36.63 14.05 7.96
N ARG A 13 -37.10 15.24 7.58
CA ARG A 13 -36.32 16.25 6.85
C ARG A 13 -35.81 17.27 7.86
N ALA A 14 -34.49 17.38 8.04
CA ALA A 14 -33.90 18.41 8.90
C ALA A 14 -34.05 19.79 8.25
N VAL A 15 -34.56 20.78 9.00
CA VAL A 15 -34.50 22.20 8.64
C VAL A 15 -33.74 22.91 9.74
N ILE A 16 -32.51 23.31 9.44
CA ILE A 16 -31.67 24.12 10.34
C ILE A 16 -31.16 25.31 9.53
N SER A 17 -31.37 26.52 10.06
CA SER A 17 -31.06 27.79 9.39
C SER A 17 -29.55 28.09 9.43
N PRO A 18 -28.86 28.29 8.29
CA PRO A 18 -27.47 28.68 8.30
C PRO A 18 -27.36 30.21 8.41
N GLN A 19 -26.95 30.73 9.57
CA GLN A 19 -26.32 32.05 9.62
C GLN A 19 -24.83 31.87 9.27
N ASN A 20 -24.44 32.45 8.13
CA ASN A 20 -23.09 32.58 7.55
C ASN A 20 -21.91 32.02 8.39
N PRO A 21 -21.18 30.98 7.94
CA PRO A 21 -20.01 30.52 8.65
C PRO A 21 -18.79 31.34 8.20
N SER A 22 -18.40 32.32 9.00
CA SER A 22 -16.96 32.63 9.12
C SER A 22 -16.25 31.43 9.77
N LEU A 23 -14.98 31.22 9.40
CA LEU A 23 -14.06 30.18 9.92
C LEU A 23 -14.40 29.71 11.36
N PRO A 24 -14.55 28.39 11.62
CA PRO A 24 -14.48 27.92 13.00
C PRO A 24 -13.05 28.13 13.48
N LYS A 25 -12.85 29.12 14.35
CA LYS A 25 -11.63 29.19 15.17
C LYS A 25 -11.53 27.89 15.99
N PRO A 26 -10.33 27.46 16.41
CA PRO A 26 -10.21 26.43 17.43
C PRO A 26 -11.18 26.74 18.58
N GLY A 27 -12.16 25.86 18.79
CA GLY A 27 -13.33 26.17 19.58
C GLY A 27 -14.34 25.04 19.58
N GLU A 28 -15.10 24.96 20.67
CA GLU A 28 -16.12 23.93 20.89
C GLU A 28 -17.38 24.28 20.09
N ILE A 29 -17.92 23.32 19.35
CA ILE A 29 -19.25 23.43 18.74
C ILE A 29 -20.13 22.38 19.41
N THR A 30 -21.04 22.85 20.26
CA THR A 30 -22.03 22.00 20.93
C THR A 30 -23.29 21.92 20.09
N TYR A 31 -23.74 20.70 19.78
CA TYR A 31 -25.01 20.46 19.11
C TYR A 31 -25.94 19.72 20.08
N SER A 32 -27.10 20.29 20.38
CA SER A 32 -28.16 19.55 21.07
C SER A 32 -29.16 19.05 20.02
N LEU A 33 -29.39 17.74 19.97
CA LEU A 33 -30.49 17.16 19.18
C LEU A 33 -31.76 17.20 20.03
N ASP A 34 -32.32 18.40 20.24
CA ASP A 34 -33.54 18.55 21.04
C ASP A 34 -34.83 18.24 20.27
N ASP A 35 -34.78 18.06 18.93
CA ASP A 35 -36.00 17.93 18.11
C ASP A 35 -35.96 16.82 17.04
N GLN A 36 -34.99 15.90 17.16
CA GLN A 36 -35.05 14.59 16.49
C GLN A 36 -34.96 13.51 17.55
N SER A 37 -36.00 13.43 18.39
CA SER A 37 -36.31 12.21 19.10
C SER A 37 -36.60 11.14 18.05
N VAL A 38 -35.59 10.36 17.67
CA VAL A 38 -35.84 8.95 17.42
C VAL A 38 -36.58 8.51 18.69
N ASP A 39 -37.85 8.14 18.59
CA ASP A 39 -38.71 7.89 19.75
C ASP A 39 -38.19 6.65 20.49
N MET A 40 -37.19 6.88 21.33
CA MET A 40 -36.49 5.91 22.15
C MET A 40 -37.03 6.05 23.57
N ASN A 41 -38.35 5.95 23.75
CA ASN A 41 -39.02 5.86 25.05
C ASN A 41 -38.34 6.72 26.15
N HIS A 42 -38.52 8.04 26.10
CA HIS A 42 -38.10 8.97 27.16
C HIS A 42 -36.58 9.07 27.41
N SER A 43 -35.75 8.90 26.38
CA SER A 43 -34.30 9.01 26.48
C SER A 43 -33.69 9.90 25.40
N TYR A 44 -32.64 10.65 25.75
CA TYR A 44 -31.97 11.64 24.89
C TYR A 44 -30.47 11.37 24.84
N LEU A 45 -29.81 11.87 23.79
CA LEU A 45 -28.38 11.78 23.61
C LEU A 45 -27.86 13.15 23.18
N GLU A 46 -26.99 13.75 24.00
CA GLU A 46 -26.29 14.97 23.63
C GLU A 46 -24.90 14.63 23.12
N PHE A 47 -24.44 15.42 22.15
CA PHE A 47 -23.15 15.29 21.51
C PHE A 47 -22.47 16.65 21.43
N LYS A 48 -21.17 16.69 21.70
CA LYS A 48 -20.33 17.88 21.63
C LYS A 48 -19.09 17.54 20.84
N TRP A 49 -18.85 18.29 19.76
CA TRP A 49 -17.67 18.10 18.94
C TRP A 49 -16.62 19.15 19.27
N THR A 50 -15.40 18.68 19.49
CA THR A 50 -14.23 19.53 19.68
C THR A 50 -13.23 19.26 18.57
N TYR A 51 -12.86 20.32 17.85
CA TYR A 51 -11.89 20.25 16.77
C TYR A 51 -10.54 20.73 17.25
N VAL A 52 -9.51 19.94 16.98
CA VAL A 52 -8.12 20.27 17.28
C VAL A 52 -7.36 20.27 15.97
N ASP A 53 -6.96 21.46 15.55
CA ASP A 53 -6.03 21.64 14.47
C ASP A 53 -4.65 21.16 14.92
N LYS A 54 -4.12 20.13 14.26
CA LYS A 54 -2.81 19.55 14.56
C LYS A 54 -1.68 20.23 13.79
N GLY A 55 -2.01 21.24 12.99
CA GLY A 55 -1.06 21.98 12.18
C GLY A 55 -0.94 21.45 10.74
N PRO A 56 -0.06 22.08 9.95
CA PRO A 56 0.18 21.68 8.58
C PRO A 56 0.89 20.32 8.52
N MET A 57 0.55 19.54 7.50
CA MET A 57 1.15 18.27 7.16
C MET A 57 1.36 18.25 5.65
N LEU A 58 2.51 17.74 5.23
CA LEU A 58 2.79 17.51 3.82
C LEU A 58 2.01 16.28 3.36
N ASP A 59 1.22 16.41 2.31
CA ASP A 59 0.46 15.30 1.74
C ASP A 59 0.74 15.21 0.24
N TYR A 60 1.16 14.02 -0.19
CA TYR A 60 1.46 13.72 -1.60
C TYR A 60 0.27 13.10 -2.34
N ASP A 61 -0.86 12.83 -1.65
CA ASP A 61 -2.05 12.24 -2.26
C ASP A 61 -2.91 13.26 -3.02
N PHE A 62 -2.61 14.56 -2.90
CA PHE A 62 -3.38 15.67 -3.48
C PHE A 62 -2.66 16.35 -4.65
N ASP A 63 -2.19 15.59 -5.63
CA ASP A 63 -1.47 16.18 -6.75
C ASP A 63 -2.39 16.49 -7.93
N VAL A 64 -2.34 17.73 -8.44
CA VAL A 64 -2.85 18.02 -9.79
C VAL A 64 -1.75 17.74 -10.78
N ALA A 65 -2.06 16.99 -11.83
CA ALA A 65 -1.12 16.72 -12.91
C ALA A 65 -1.33 17.68 -14.10
N CYS A 66 -0.26 18.34 -14.52
CA CYS A 66 -0.17 19.04 -15.79
C CYS A 66 0.72 18.25 -16.76
N ILE A 67 0.12 17.71 -17.83
CA ILE A 67 0.75 16.74 -18.72
C ILE A 67 1.01 17.36 -20.08
N ASN A 68 2.27 17.36 -20.51
CA ASN A 68 2.67 17.60 -21.90
C ASN A 68 2.90 16.24 -22.55
N ARG A 69 2.01 15.85 -23.48
CA ARG A 69 2.07 14.53 -24.12
C ARG A 69 3.11 14.52 -25.22
N CYS A 70 4.02 13.55 -25.16
CA CYS A 70 4.87 13.20 -26.29
C CYS A 70 4.01 12.45 -27.31
N ASN A 71 3.94 12.91 -28.56
CA ASN A 71 3.29 12.13 -29.62
C ASN A 71 4.19 11.00 -30.16
N GLY A 72 5.43 10.85 -29.67
CA GLY A 72 6.27 9.66 -29.84
C GLY A 72 6.79 9.38 -31.26
N GLU A 73 6.36 10.11 -32.27
CA GLU A 73 6.61 9.76 -33.68
C GLU A 73 7.95 10.26 -34.24
N LYS A 74 8.67 11.14 -33.55
CA LYS A 74 9.88 11.79 -34.10
C LYS A 74 11.22 11.27 -33.61
N HIS A 75 11.32 10.73 -32.40
CA HIS A 75 12.61 10.33 -31.84
C HIS A 75 12.50 9.13 -30.89
N PHE A 76 13.48 8.23 -30.98
CA PHE A 76 13.59 7.02 -30.15
C PHE A 76 14.25 7.28 -28.77
N ASP A 77 14.86 8.44 -28.55
CA ASP A 77 15.60 8.79 -27.31
C ASP A 77 15.37 10.27 -26.97
N HIS A 78 15.09 10.57 -25.69
CA HIS A 78 14.76 11.91 -25.20
C HIS A 78 15.88 12.93 -25.43
N LYS A 79 17.15 12.51 -25.49
CA LYS A 79 18.26 13.42 -25.81
C LYS A 79 18.16 14.03 -27.22
N PHE A 80 17.30 13.45 -28.07
CA PHE A 80 16.99 13.94 -29.41
C PHE A 80 15.58 14.56 -29.50
N CYS A 81 14.89 14.72 -28.37
CA CYS A 81 13.64 15.47 -28.33
C CYS A 81 13.93 16.95 -28.62
N ASP A 82 13.60 17.37 -29.83
CA ASP A 82 13.67 18.76 -30.27
C ASP A 82 12.36 19.52 -30.01
N LEU A 83 11.48 18.94 -29.17
CA LEU A 83 10.20 19.48 -28.73
C LEU A 83 9.15 19.55 -29.84
N SER A 84 9.48 19.16 -31.07
CA SER A 84 8.62 19.36 -32.23
C SER A 84 7.53 18.29 -32.41
N CYS A 85 7.48 17.30 -31.52
CA CYS A 85 6.41 16.28 -31.44
C CYS A 85 5.49 16.46 -30.23
N ASP A 86 5.71 17.48 -29.41
CA ASP A 86 4.98 17.64 -28.15
C ASP A 86 3.63 18.32 -28.38
N SER A 87 2.61 17.75 -27.77
CA SER A 87 1.33 18.43 -27.60
C SER A 87 1.36 19.12 -26.23
N PRO A 88 1.31 20.46 -26.17
CA PRO A 88 1.16 21.16 -24.89
C PRO A 88 -0.12 20.68 -24.21
N CYS A 89 -0.15 20.77 -22.89
CA CYS A 89 -1.34 20.43 -22.12
C CYS A 89 -2.57 21.14 -22.70
N THR A 90 -3.54 20.36 -23.19
CA THR A 90 -4.72 20.88 -23.89
C THR A 90 -5.82 21.37 -22.95
N MET A 91 -5.67 21.12 -21.64
CA MET A 91 -6.65 21.51 -20.63
C MET A 91 -6.75 23.03 -20.49
N GLY A 92 -5.67 23.78 -20.75
CA GLY A 92 -5.57 25.24 -20.62
C GLY A 92 -5.64 25.73 -19.17
N VAL A 93 -6.59 25.21 -18.41
CA VAL A 93 -6.80 25.41 -16.98
C VAL A 93 -6.98 24.04 -16.33
N HIS A 94 -6.23 23.78 -15.27
CA HIS A 94 -6.42 22.61 -14.42
C HIS A 94 -7.30 22.99 -13.25
N GLN A 95 -8.37 22.21 -13.05
CA GLN A 95 -9.23 22.34 -11.89
C GLN A 95 -8.76 21.37 -10.82
N PHE A 96 -8.58 21.90 -9.62
CA PHE A 96 -8.34 21.10 -8.43
C PHE A 96 -9.54 21.17 -7.51
N GLU A 97 -9.98 20.00 -7.06
CA GLU A 97 -11.05 19.87 -6.08
C GLU A 97 -10.55 18.98 -4.94
N SER A 98 -10.25 19.57 -3.79
CA SER A 98 -9.93 18.78 -2.60
C SER A 98 -11.22 18.43 -1.86
N THR A 99 -11.57 17.15 -1.79
CA THR A 99 -12.52 16.67 -0.79
C THR A 99 -11.77 16.27 0.47
N PRO A 100 -12.24 16.66 1.68
CA PRO A 100 -11.67 16.17 2.92
C PRO A 100 -11.58 14.64 2.93
N ILE A 101 -10.39 14.10 3.19
CA ILE A 101 -10.20 12.65 3.33
C ILE A 101 -10.46 12.27 4.79
N VAL A 102 -11.30 11.25 4.98
CA VAL A 102 -11.65 10.67 6.27
C VAL A 102 -10.94 9.33 6.42
N PHE A 103 -10.22 9.13 7.53
CA PHE A 103 -9.71 7.81 7.88
C PHE A 103 -10.87 6.94 8.39
N GLN A 104 -11.24 5.92 7.60
CA GLN A 104 -12.45 5.09 7.84
C GLN A 104 -12.38 4.23 9.11
N ASP A 105 -11.18 3.89 9.58
CA ASP A 105 -10.99 2.96 10.70
C ASP A 105 -11.36 3.57 12.06
N ASP A 106 -11.12 4.88 12.24
CA ASP A 106 -11.39 5.59 13.49
C ASP A 106 -12.92 5.77 13.71
N GLU A 107 -13.66 6.00 12.62
CA GLU A 107 -15.10 6.20 12.61
C GLU A 107 -15.86 4.96 13.10
N GLN A 108 -15.51 3.79 12.58
CA GLN A 108 -16.14 2.52 12.99
C GLN A 108 -15.85 2.18 14.46
N SER A 109 -14.67 2.59 14.97
CA SER A 109 -14.32 2.39 16.38
C SER A 109 -15.23 3.21 17.30
N ALA A 110 -15.43 4.48 16.97
CA ALA A 110 -16.26 5.36 17.77
C ALA A 110 -17.75 5.02 17.70
N ILE A 111 -18.26 4.62 16.52
CA ILE A 111 -19.64 4.09 16.40
C ILE A 111 -19.82 2.90 17.34
N ARG A 112 -18.86 1.96 17.37
CA ARG A 112 -18.91 0.82 18.30
C ARG A 112 -18.91 1.26 19.76
N GLU A 113 -18.12 2.27 20.12
CA GLU A 113 -18.05 2.77 21.49
C GLU A 113 -19.34 3.48 21.94
N VAL A 114 -19.92 4.32 21.09
CA VAL A 114 -21.23 4.97 21.34
C VAL A 114 -22.31 3.91 21.49
N ASN A 115 -22.35 2.92 20.59
CA ASN A 115 -23.33 1.82 20.65
C ASN A 115 -23.15 0.97 21.91
N GLN A 116 -21.90 0.74 22.36
CA GLN A 116 -21.63 0.04 23.61
C GLN A 116 -22.08 0.87 24.82
N GLY A 117 -21.82 2.19 24.82
CA GLY A 117 -22.29 3.11 25.86
C GLY A 117 -23.82 3.14 25.96
N ALA A 118 -24.51 3.17 24.82
CA ALA A 118 -25.97 3.09 24.75
C ALA A 118 -26.47 1.79 25.39
N LYS A 119 -25.91 0.64 24.99
CA LYS A 119 -26.27 -0.66 25.58
C LYS A 119 -26.04 -0.71 27.10
N GLN A 120 -24.93 -0.16 27.59
CA GLN A 120 -24.63 -0.08 29.03
C GLN A 120 -25.64 0.78 29.80
N PHE A 121 -26.21 1.79 29.17
CA PHE A 121 -27.21 2.67 29.78
C PHE A 121 -28.66 2.20 29.57
N GLY A 122 -28.85 0.98 29.04
CA GLY A 122 -30.16 0.34 28.91
C GLY A 122 -30.91 0.65 27.61
N PHE A 123 -30.25 1.24 26.61
CA PHE A 123 -30.85 1.52 25.32
C PHE A 123 -30.94 0.26 24.45
N SER A 124 -32.12 -0.03 23.91
CA SER A 124 -32.34 -1.07 22.89
C SER A 124 -32.32 -0.46 21.49
N VAL A 125 -31.14 -0.08 20.98
CA VAL A 125 -31.07 0.73 19.76
C VAL A 125 -29.99 0.22 18.82
N ASP A 126 -30.37 0.11 17.56
CA ASP A 126 -29.47 0.18 16.41
C ASP A 126 -29.14 1.66 16.18
N THR A 127 -28.17 2.18 16.94
CA THR A 127 -27.85 3.61 17.07
C THR A 127 -27.18 4.18 15.82
N GLY A 128 -26.91 3.33 14.82
CA GLY A 128 -26.22 3.68 13.58
C GLY A 128 -26.82 4.90 12.88
N GLY A 129 -28.15 4.97 12.71
CA GLY A 129 -28.78 6.06 11.98
C GLY A 129 -28.59 7.46 12.57
N GLY A 130 -28.43 7.59 13.90
CA GLY A 130 -28.20 8.87 14.56
C GLY A 130 -26.74 9.33 14.45
N VAL A 131 -25.80 8.40 14.61
CA VAL A 131 -24.37 8.69 14.46
C VAL A 131 -24.05 8.98 12.99
N ASP A 132 -24.63 8.23 12.05
CA ASP A 132 -24.48 8.43 10.61
C ASP A 132 -25.02 9.80 10.16
N ALA A 133 -26.15 10.25 10.70
CA ALA A 133 -26.72 11.56 10.37
C ALA A 133 -25.84 12.72 10.87
N VAL A 134 -25.28 12.60 12.08
CA VAL A 134 -24.36 13.59 12.66
C VAL A 134 -23.03 13.58 11.90
N ASP A 135 -22.47 12.41 11.61
CA ASP A 135 -21.26 12.28 10.79
C ASP A 135 -21.46 12.88 9.39
N GLN A 136 -22.57 12.58 8.72
CA GLN A 136 -22.89 13.16 7.41
C GLN A 136 -22.95 14.70 7.47
N GLN A 137 -23.49 15.27 8.54
CA GLN A 137 -23.55 16.72 8.72
C GLN A 137 -22.17 17.34 9.01
N ILE A 138 -21.30 16.63 9.72
CA ILE A 138 -19.90 17.02 9.92
C ILE A 138 -19.16 16.97 8.60
N ARG A 139 -19.28 15.88 7.83
CA ARG A 139 -18.72 15.81 6.49
C ARG A 139 -19.21 16.96 5.63
N ASN A 140 -20.49 17.31 5.70
CA ASN A 140 -21.04 18.43 4.94
C ASN A 140 -20.47 19.78 5.42
N THR A 141 -20.26 19.96 6.72
CA THR A 141 -19.70 21.19 7.31
C THR A 141 -18.21 21.35 7.03
N ILE A 142 -17.44 20.26 7.16
CA ILE A 142 -16.02 20.23 6.82
C ILE A 142 -15.85 20.39 5.31
N LYS A 143 -16.68 19.73 4.49
CA LYS A 143 -16.72 19.95 3.04
C LYS A 143 -17.01 21.42 2.73
N SER A 144 -18.09 22.02 3.24
CA SER A 144 -18.41 23.42 2.93
C SER A 144 -17.34 24.41 3.38
N THR A 145 -16.60 24.10 4.45
CA THR A 145 -15.56 24.98 5.01
C THR A 145 -14.22 24.82 4.30
N TYR A 146 -13.79 23.59 4.08
CA TYR A 146 -12.44 23.23 3.65
C TYR A 146 -12.35 22.71 2.23
N TYR A 147 -13.45 22.70 1.48
CA TYR A 147 -13.39 22.45 0.04
C TYR A 147 -12.59 23.58 -0.61
N VAL A 148 -11.51 23.19 -1.29
CA VAL A 148 -10.67 24.04 -2.11
C VAL A 148 -11.04 23.74 -3.56
N HIS A 149 -11.52 24.77 -4.24
CA HIS A 149 -11.68 24.76 -5.68
C HIS A 149 -10.73 25.80 -6.23
N GLU A 150 -9.64 25.35 -6.84
CA GLU A 150 -8.62 26.22 -7.40
C GLU A 150 -8.41 25.93 -8.87
N GLN A 151 -8.09 26.99 -9.61
CA GLN A 151 -7.84 26.92 -11.04
C GLN A 151 -6.43 27.37 -11.32
N PHE A 152 -5.69 26.53 -12.01
CA PHE A 152 -4.31 26.81 -12.40
C PHE A 152 -4.22 26.90 -13.90
N SER A 153 -3.64 27.98 -14.41
CA SER A 153 -3.10 27.96 -15.78
C SER A 153 -2.06 26.84 -15.88
N CYS A 154 -1.96 26.20 -17.04
CA CYS A 154 -0.91 25.19 -17.28
C CYS A 154 0.47 25.71 -16.83
N TRP A 155 1.10 25.02 -15.88
CA TRP A 155 2.42 25.37 -15.32
C TRP A 155 3.52 24.44 -15.80
N ASN A 156 3.16 23.29 -16.40
CA ASN A 156 4.16 22.41 -16.97
C ASN A 156 4.62 22.98 -18.32
N HIS A 157 5.82 23.55 -18.32
CA HIS A 157 6.48 24.01 -19.54
C HIS A 157 7.57 23.04 -20.00
N ALA A 158 7.82 21.97 -19.23
CA ALA A 158 8.82 20.99 -19.60
C ALA A 158 8.23 20.02 -20.64
N PRO A 159 8.99 19.71 -21.70
CA PRO A 159 8.56 18.78 -22.74
C PRO A 159 8.38 17.38 -22.20
N CYS A 160 7.52 16.59 -22.86
CA CYS A 160 7.35 15.17 -22.60
C CYS A 160 7.29 14.83 -21.10
N SER A 161 6.47 15.51 -20.32
CA SER A 161 6.55 15.40 -18.86
C SER A 161 5.18 15.51 -18.20
N THR A 162 5.11 14.98 -16.98
CA THR A 162 4.04 15.25 -16.04
C THR A 162 4.59 16.07 -14.90
N SER A 163 4.05 17.27 -14.72
CA SER A 163 4.34 18.11 -13.57
C SER A 163 3.23 18.01 -12.55
N PHE A 164 3.57 17.67 -11.32
CA PHE A 164 2.65 17.54 -10.20
C PHE A 164 2.76 18.78 -9.33
N LYS A 165 1.63 19.34 -8.92
CA LYS A 165 1.57 20.42 -7.94
C LYS A 165 0.76 19.93 -6.75
N GLY A 166 1.45 19.83 -5.61
CA GLY A 166 0.85 19.41 -4.34
C GLY A 166 0.43 20.60 -3.47
N TYR A 167 -0.29 20.28 -2.40
CA TYR A 167 -0.84 21.24 -1.45
C TYR A 167 -0.38 20.84 -0.06
N PHE A 168 -0.18 21.81 0.81
CA PHE A 168 -0.18 21.49 2.23
C PHE A 168 -1.59 21.13 2.65
N CYS A 169 -1.71 20.09 3.44
CA CYS A 169 -2.93 19.80 4.16
C CYS A 169 -2.78 20.25 5.61
N ARG A 170 -3.88 20.45 6.30
CA ARG A 170 -3.92 20.45 7.76
C ARG A 170 -4.57 19.17 8.21
N LEU A 171 -4.06 18.64 9.31
CA LEU A 171 -4.69 17.53 9.98
C LEU A 171 -5.61 18.09 11.06
N ILE A 172 -6.92 17.91 10.89
CA ILE A 172 -7.91 18.32 11.89
C ILE A 172 -8.38 17.06 12.60
N SER A 173 -8.09 16.94 13.89
CA SER A 173 -8.65 15.87 14.71
C SER A 173 -9.97 16.33 15.32
N ALA A 174 -10.99 15.49 15.22
CA ALA A 174 -12.29 15.71 15.85
C ALA A 174 -12.48 14.76 17.03
N LYS A 175 -12.92 15.31 18.16
CA LYS A 175 -13.33 14.58 19.35
C LYS A 175 -14.83 14.70 19.52
N LEU A 176 -15.51 13.60 19.81
CA LEU A 176 -16.92 13.59 20.22
C LEU A 176 -17.01 13.32 21.71
N THR A 177 -17.51 14.31 22.43
CA THR A 177 -18.01 14.12 23.78
C THR A 177 -19.50 13.80 23.68
N TYR A 178 -19.97 12.75 24.34
CA TYR A 178 -21.37 12.36 24.33
C TYR A 178 -21.88 12.03 25.72
N GLN A 179 -23.16 12.32 25.97
CA GLN A 179 -23.82 12.00 27.22
C GLN A 179 -25.25 11.52 26.95
N PHE A 180 -25.58 10.35 27.50
CA PHE A 180 -26.93 9.82 27.46
C PHE A 180 -27.76 10.40 28.61
N TYR A 181 -29.05 10.59 28.38
CA TYR A 181 -30.00 10.98 29.40
C TYR A 181 -31.25 10.11 29.31
N ARG A 182 -31.90 9.92 30.45
CA ARG A 182 -33.25 9.34 30.54
C ARG A 182 -34.12 10.23 31.40
N LEU A 183 -35.41 10.30 31.10
CA LEU A 183 -36.37 10.92 32.00
C LEU A 183 -36.85 9.85 32.99
N GLU A 184 -36.79 10.18 34.27
CA GLU A 184 -37.41 9.38 35.31
C GLU A 184 -38.45 10.24 36.03
N SER A 185 -39.55 9.63 36.46
CA SER A 185 -40.46 10.31 37.38
C SER A 185 -39.85 10.29 38.78
N ASP A 186 -39.67 11.47 39.37
CA ASP A 186 -39.30 11.58 40.78
C ASP A 186 -40.48 11.14 41.69
N ALA A 187 -40.26 11.15 43.01
CA ALA A 187 -41.28 10.76 43.98
C ALA A 187 -42.56 11.62 43.95
N THR A 188 -42.54 12.77 43.27
CA THR A 188 -43.69 13.67 43.09
C THR A 188 -44.41 13.45 41.74
N GLY A 189 -43.92 12.53 40.91
CA GLY A 189 -44.43 12.29 39.56
C GLY A 189 -43.91 13.29 38.53
N ARG A 190 -42.96 14.16 38.89
CA ARG A 190 -42.32 15.09 37.95
C ARG A 190 -41.22 14.38 37.18
N GLU A 191 -41.19 14.55 35.87
CA GLU A 191 -40.07 14.07 35.05
C GLU A 191 -38.80 14.86 35.36
N VAL A 192 -37.76 14.13 35.75
CA VAL A 192 -36.42 14.63 35.98
C VAL A 192 -35.44 13.97 35.02
N LYS A 193 -34.56 14.78 34.43
CA LYS A 193 -33.50 14.32 33.52
C LYS A 193 -32.37 13.70 34.32
N VAL A 194 -32.20 12.40 34.19
CA VAL A 194 -31.10 11.65 34.81
C VAL A 194 -29.98 11.50 33.80
N SER A 195 -28.81 12.02 34.16
CA SER A 195 -27.64 12.08 33.29
C SER A 195 -26.80 10.82 33.43
N GLY A 196 -26.48 10.19 32.31
CA GLY A 196 -25.50 9.12 32.22
C GLY A 196 -24.07 9.66 32.27
N PRO A 197 -23.06 8.77 32.23
CA PRO A 197 -21.67 9.20 32.18
C PRO A 197 -21.39 9.94 30.87
N GLU A 198 -20.73 11.09 30.98
CA GLU A 198 -20.13 11.77 29.84
C GLU A 198 -18.89 11.00 29.39
N LYS A 199 -18.76 10.73 28.10
CA LYS A 199 -17.59 10.07 27.50
C LYS A 199 -17.08 10.89 26.33
N THR A 200 -15.77 10.86 26.10
CA THR A 200 -15.14 11.52 24.95
C THR A 200 -14.37 10.49 24.13
N VAL A 201 -14.63 10.47 22.83
CA VAL A 201 -13.99 9.56 21.87
C VAL A 201 -13.25 10.38 20.83
N ASP A 202 -12.00 10.02 20.57
CA ASP A 202 -11.21 10.55 19.46
C ASP A 202 -11.69 9.84 18.20
N LEU A 203 -12.24 10.60 17.26
CA LEU A 203 -13.19 10.04 16.30
C LEU A 203 -12.63 9.95 14.89
N VAL A 204 -12.01 11.02 14.43
CA VAL A 204 -11.56 11.13 13.04
C VAL A 204 -10.46 12.17 12.96
N SER A 205 -9.41 11.87 12.20
CA SER A 205 -8.55 12.91 11.65
C SER A 205 -8.97 13.21 10.21
N TYR A 206 -9.27 14.46 9.91
CA TYR A 206 -9.58 14.94 8.57
C TYR A 206 -8.32 15.53 7.97
N ARG A 207 -7.98 15.11 6.75
CA ARG A 207 -7.01 15.82 5.92
C ARG A 207 -7.77 16.86 5.11
N VAL A 208 -7.48 18.13 5.34
CA VAL A 208 -8.10 19.25 4.63
C VAL A 208 -7.02 20.08 3.95
N ALA A 209 -7.25 20.58 2.74
CA ALA A 209 -6.29 21.46 2.08
C ALA A 209 -6.14 22.79 2.85
N ASP A 210 -4.89 23.23 3.07
CA ASP A 210 -4.60 24.50 3.72
C ASP A 210 -4.67 25.64 2.70
N LYS A 211 -5.77 26.40 2.70
CA LYS A 211 -5.95 27.59 1.85
C LYS A 211 -4.94 28.70 2.12
N THR A 212 -4.29 28.68 3.29
CA THR A 212 -3.38 29.74 3.72
C THR A 212 -1.91 29.40 3.46
N ALA A 213 -1.60 28.14 3.19
CA ALA A 213 -0.26 27.71 2.84
C ALA A 213 0.02 27.95 1.34
N PRO A 214 1.25 28.33 0.96
CA PRO A 214 1.63 28.39 -0.44
C PRO A 214 1.56 26.98 -1.05
N PHE A 215 1.22 26.88 -2.34
CA PHE A 215 1.34 25.61 -3.06
C PHE A 215 2.79 25.14 -3.04
N LEU A 216 2.98 23.82 -3.04
CA LEU A 216 4.31 23.25 -3.20
C LEU A 216 4.85 23.59 -4.60
N ASP A 217 6.17 23.73 -4.67
CA ASP A 217 6.84 23.82 -5.95
C ASP A 217 6.52 22.58 -6.79
N SER A 218 6.27 22.79 -8.08
CA SER A 218 5.84 21.71 -8.95
C SER A 218 6.97 20.71 -9.19
N VAL A 219 6.71 19.42 -8.97
CA VAL A 219 7.66 18.35 -9.26
C VAL A 219 7.40 17.83 -10.67
N THR A 220 8.37 18.03 -11.56
CA THR A 220 8.25 17.63 -12.97
C THR A 220 8.97 16.32 -13.22
N ARG A 221 8.23 15.33 -13.75
CA ARG A 221 8.73 14.00 -14.13
C ARG A 221 8.67 13.83 -15.64
N CYS A 222 9.77 13.46 -16.27
CA CYS A 222 9.77 13.13 -17.69
C CYS A 222 8.96 11.84 -17.95
N LEU A 223 8.16 11.83 -19.01
CA LEU A 223 7.34 10.71 -19.50
C LEU A 223 8.06 9.87 -20.56
N CYS A 224 9.26 10.26 -21.00
CA CYS A 224 10.02 9.51 -21.99
C CYS A 224 10.61 8.18 -21.50
N ASP A 225 10.15 7.65 -20.36
CA ASP A 225 10.59 6.37 -19.78
C ASP A 225 9.61 5.19 -20.06
N VAL A 226 8.65 5.31 -20.98
CA VAL A 226 7.57 4.30 -21.15
C VAL A 226 7.79 3.30 -22.32
N VAL A 227 8.96 3.24 -22.96
CA VAL A 227 9.26 2.14 -23.94
C VAL A 227 10.65 1.53 -23.77
N LYS A 228 11.22 1.54 -22.55
CA LYS A 228 12.36 0.67 -22.26
C LYS A 228 12.06 -0.21 -21.05
N GLU A 229 11.50 -1.38 -21.35
CA GLU A 229 11.95 -2.59 -20.68
C GLU A 229 13.47 -2.68 -20.87
N GLY A 230 14.21 -2.43 -19.79
CA GLY A 230 15.67 -2.61 -19.73
C GLY A 230 16.49 -1.39 -20.13
N ILE A 231 17.34 -0.96 -19.19
CA ILE A 231 18.50 -0.03 -19.25
C ILE A 231 18.29 1.26 -18.41
N PRO A 232 19.26 1.63 -17.56
CA PRO A 232 19.03 2.04 -16.17
C PRO A 232 18.79 3.54 -15.96
N LYS A 233 18.09 3.85 -14.87
CA LYS A 233 17.89 5.20 -14.35
C LYS A 233 19.20 5.73 -13.72
N GLU A 234 20.06 6.33 -14.52
CA GLU A 234 21.25 7.08 -14.03
C GLU A 234 20.92 8.48 -13.47
N HIS A 235 19.65 8.84 -13.27
CA HIS A 235 19.30 10.13 -12.66
C HIS A 235 19.02 10.04 -11.15
N ALA A 236 20.01 10.52 -10.40
CA ALA A 236 19.92 11.03 -9.03
C ALA A 236 19.65 10.03 -7.91
N TYR A 237 20.56 9.05 -7.74
CA TYR A 237 20.90 8.64 -6.38
C TYR A 237 21.52 9.85 -5.68
N ARG A 238 20.73 10.53 -4.86
CA ARG A 238 21.24 11.55 -3.94
C ARG A 238 22.33 10.87 -3.13
N THR A 239 23.57 11.23 -3.43
CA THR A 239 24.74 10.84 -2.66
C THR A 239 24.48 11.17 -1.20
N GLY A 240 24.61 10.17 -0.31
CA GLY A 240 24.64 10.39 1.13
C GLY A 240 25.57 11.56 1.44
N GLY A 241 24.97 12.64 1.92
CA GLY A 241 25.63 13.91 2.18
C GLY A 241 25.08 14.49 3.47
N LEU A 242 25.96 15.06 4.27
CA LEU A 242 25.61 15.79 5.49
C LEU A 242 25.08 17.16 5.07
N PHE A 243 23.98 17.62 5.67
CA PHE A 243 23.39 18.92 5.37
C PHE A 243 23.58 19.87 6.55
N GLU A 244 24.12 21.07 6.30
CA GLU A 244 24.06 22.19 7.24
C GLU A 244 22.70 22.88 7.08
N GLU A 245 21.88 22.86 8.13
CA GLU A 245 20.71 23.74 8.21
C GLU A 245 21.18 25.16 8.53
N GLU A 246 21.38 25.96 7.48
CA GLU A 246 21.13 27.41 7.36
C GLU A 246 22.10 28.05 6.33
N GLY A 247 21.56 28.44 5.17
CA GLY A 247 22.08 29.56 4.37
C GLY A 247 23.35 29.38 3.53
N ASN A 248 24.16 28.32 3.69
CA ASN A 248 25.28 28.02 2.79
C ASN A 248 25.49 26.50 2.69
N GLN A 249 25.20 25.93 1.52
CA GLN A 249 25.30 24.49 1.26
C GLN A 249 26.76 24.01 1.16
N SER A 250 27.44 23.83 2.30
CA SER A 250 28.59 22.93 2.36
C SER A 250 28.09 21.53 2.69
N ALA A 251 27.74 20.75 1.66
CA ALA A 251 27.51 19.33 1.87
C ALA A 251 28.83 18.66 2.27
N TYR A 252 28.95 18.15 3.50
CA TYR A 252 30.09 17.30 3.81
C TYR A 252 29.88 15.95 3.13
N ALA A 253 30.87 15.51 2.35
CA ALA A 253 30.80 14.24 1.64
C ALA A 253 31.00 13.07 2.63
N MET A 254 30.60 11.85 2.27
CA MET A 254 30.85 10.62 3.05
C MET A 254 32.28 10.49 3.61
N LYS A 255 33.29 11.02 2.90
CA LYS A 255 34.69 11.07 3.36
C LYS A 255 34.92 11.85 4.67
N ASP A 256 34.04 12.78 4.99
CA ASP A 256 34.12 13.65 6.16
C ASP A 256 33.40 13.05 7.38
N VAL A 257 32.62 11.98 7.22
CA VAL A 257 31.91 11.26 8.29
C VAL A 257 32.87 10.82 9.41
N GLY A 258 34.10 10.42 9.05
CA GLY A 258 35.13 10.04 10.02
C GLY A 258 35.53 11.15 11.00
N LYS A 259 35.28 12.43 10.67
CA LYS A 259 35.57 13.57 11.57
C LYS A 259 34.56 13.67 12.71
N PHE A 260 33.35 13.14 12.55
CA PHE A 260 32.26 13.22 13.53
C PHE A 260 32.26 12.03 14.51
N GLY A 261 33.27 11.16 14.47
CA GLY A 261 33.34 10.00 15.36
C GLY A 261 32.14 9.06 15.25
N VAL A 262 31.50 9.00 14.08
CA VAL A 262 30.27 8.22 13.87
C VAL A 262 30.53 6.76 14.17
N THR A 263 29.75 6.20 15.09
CA THR A 263 29.73 4.79 15.42
C THR A 263 28.33 4.27 15.15
N VAL A 264 28.24 3.19 14.37
CA VAL A 264 26.99 2.45 14.19
C VAL A 264 27.16 1.09 14.85
N SER A 265 26.18 0.71 15.67
CA SER A 265 26.12 -0.60 16.33
C SER A 265 24.78 -1.25 16.07
N PHE A 266 24.80 -2.47 15.56
CA PHE A 266 23.62 -3.30 15.33
C PHE A 266 23.43 -4.25 16.50
N ALA A 267 22.31 -4.13 17.21
CA ALA A 267 21.92 -5.06 18.27
C ALA A 267 21.16 -6.28 17.72
N SER A 268 20.60 -6.16 16.50
CA SER A 268 19.84 -7.19 15.82
C SER A 268 20.02 -7.07 14.30
N MET A 269 19.38 -7.97 13.55
CA MET A 269 19.38 -7.93 12.08
C MET A 269 18.58 -6.77 11.48
N ASN A 270 17.70 -6.13 12.26
CA ASN A 270 16.74 -5.15 11.75
C ASN A 270 16.84 -3.77 12.38
N SER A 271 17.62 -3.59 13.45
CA SER A 271 17.82 -2.29 14.08
C SER A 271 19.27 -2.00 14.40
N PHE A 272 19.60 -0.72 14.36
CA PHE A 272 20.87 -0.19 14.81
C PHE A 272 20.67 1.10 15.58
N THR A 273 21.68 1.43 16.37
CA THR A 273 21.84 2.75 16.96
C THR A 273 23.06 3.39 16.34
N MET A 274 22.90 4.61 15.85
CA MET A 274 23.97 5.47 15.40
C MET A 274 24.28 6.48 16.50
N THR A 275 25.55 6.61 16.87
CA THR A 275 26.04 7.68 17.73
C THR A 275 27.10 8.49 17.01
N ALA A 276 27.17 9.78 17.32
CA ALA A 276 28.20 10.66 16.79
C ALA A 276 28.49 11.81 17.74
N SER A 277 29.60 12.50 17.50
CA SER A 277 30.03 13.67 18.26
C SER A 277 30.31 14.82 17.30
N ASN A 278 29.88 16.03 17.63
CA ASN A 278 30.16 17.20 16.81
C ASN A 278 31.53 17.80 17.18
N PRO A 279 32.55 17.74 16.31
CA PRO A 279 33.82 18.38 16.59
C PRO A 279 33.80 19.89 16.34
N THR A 280 32.73 20.42 15.73
CA THR A 280 32.61 21.81 15.27
C THR A 280 31.85 22.67 16.28
N ASN A 281 31.95 24.00 16.14
CA ASN A 281 31.23 24.96 16.98
C ASN A 281 29.85 25.36 16.38
N MET A 282 29.37 24.65 15.36
CA MET A 282 28.09 24.90 14.71
C MET A 282 27.23 23.64 14.78
N PRO A 283 25.89 23.73 14.80
CA PRO A 283 25.06 22.54 14.73
C PRO A 283 25.27 21.83 13.38
N VAL A 284 25.25 20.50 13.39
CA VAL A 284 25.42 19.69 12.18
C VAL A 284 24.41 18.56 12.17
N THR A 285 23.63 18.43 11.10
CA THR A 285 22.74 17.29 10.92
C THR A 285 23.44 16.20 10.11
N LEU A 286 23.67 15.06 10.73
CA LEU A 286 24.14 13.86 10.04
C LEU A 286 22.96 13.09 9.46
N VAL A 287 23.07 12.71 8.19
CA VAL A 287 22.05 11.91 7.50
C VAL A 287 22.68 10.63 6.97
N LEU A 288 22.15 9.48 7.39
CA LEU A 288 22.39 8.20 6.74
C LEU A 288 21.23 7.90 5.81
N GLU A 289 21.49 7.93 4.51
CA GLU A 289 20.48 7.57 3.51
C GLU A 289 20.32 6.04 3.43
N PRO A 290 19.15 5.54 2.99
CA PRO A 290 18.98 4.13 2.62
C PRO A 290 20.05 3.70 1.60
N GLY A 291 20.56 2.47 1.73
CA GLY A 291 21.61 1.93 0.85
C GLY A 291 23.02 2.14 1.39
N THR A 292 23.18 2.80 2.53
CA THR A 292 24.48 2.94 3.20
C THR A 292 24.91 1.59 3.77
N ILE A 293 26.14 1.19 3.45
CA ILE A 293 26.72 -0.09 3.87
C ILE A 293 27.53 0.10 5.15
N CYS A 294 27.19 -0.70 6.15
CA CYS A 294 27.89 -0.81 7.41
C CYS A 294 28.70 -2.11 7.40
N THR A 295 30.01 -2.01 7.22
CA THR A 295 30.92 -3.16 7.23
C THR A 295 31.49 -3.38 8.63
N PRO A 296 31.31 -4.56 9.25
CA PRO A 296 31.84 -4.82 10.58
C PRO A 296 33.37 -4.91 10.58
N ASP A 297 33.98 -4.48 11.68
CA ASP A 297 35.41 -4.70 11.96
C ASP A 297 35.77 -6.18 12.11
N LYS A 298 34.82 -6.98 12.61
CA LYS A 298 34.89 -8.45 12.68
C LYS A 298 34.42 -9.07 11.36
N SER A 299 35.34 -9.67 10.61
CA SER A 299 35.07 -10.24 9.28
C SER A 299 34.05 -11.38 9.26
N ASP A 300 33.83 -12.05 10.39
CA ASP A 300 32.87 -13.16 10.55
C ASP A 300 31.43 -12.69 10.84
N GLN A 301 31.21 -11.39 11.08
CA GLN A 301 29.88 -10.79 11.22
C GLN A 301 29.32 -10.31 9.89
N GLN A 302 28.00 -10.18 9.83
CA GLN A 302 27.27 -9.74 8.65
C GLN A 302 27.52 -8.25 8.34
N THR A 303 27.74 -7.96 7.05
CA THR A 303 27.61 -6.59 6.55
C THR A 303 26.14 -6.18 6.57
N MET A 304 25.86 -4.96 6.98
CA MET A 304 24.50 -4.43 7.07
C MET A 304 24.28 -3.32 6.03
N CYS A 305 23.06 -3.15 5.58
CA CYS A 305 22.59 -2.03 4.76
C CYS A 305 21.56 -1.24 5.57
N THR A 306 21.65 0.09 5.58
CA THR A 306 20.56 0.93 6.09
C THR A 306 19.36 0.83 5.15
N THR A 307 18.16 0.69 5.71
CA THR A 307 16.90 0.56 4.94
C THR A 307 15.93 1.70 5.20
N LYS A 308 16.28 2.62 6.11
CA LYS A 308 15.57 3.88 6.34
C LYS A 308 16.56 5.01 6.48
N ARG A 309 16.11 6.21 6.12
CA ARG A 309 16.83 7.44 6.38
C ARG A 309 16.89 7.66 7.89
N VAL A 310 18.09 7.94 8.39
CA VAL A 310 18.32 8.28 9.80
C VAL A 310 18.96 9.67 9.85
N GLU A 311 18.37 10.56 10.63
CA GLU A 311 18.88 11.92 10.85
C GLU A 311 19.30 12.07 12.30
N LEU A 312 20.45 12.71 12.53
CA LEU A 312 21.02 12.96 13.84
C LEU A 312 21.55 14.39 13.90
N SER A 313 20.83 15.25 14.64
CA SER A 313 21.07 16.69 14.70
C SER A 313 22.06 17.07 15.81
N LEU A 314 23.35 16.97 15.53
CA LEU A 314 24.40 17.17 16.53
C LEU A 314 24.57 18.64 16.95
N MET A 315 24.41 18.89 18.24
CA MET A 315 24.64 20.21 18.82
C MET A 315 26.12 20.67 18.75
N PRO A 316 26.40 22.00 18.75
CA PRO A 316 27.76 22.54 18.78
C PRO A 316 28.63 22.01 19.91
N LYS A 317 29.92 21.81 19.64
CA LYS A 317 30.92 21.48 20.66
C LYS A 317 30.93 22.54 21.77
N GLY A 318 30.64 22.11 22.99
CA GLY A 318 30.65 22.96 24.19
C GLY A 318 29.32 23.65 24.49
N SER A 319 28.20 23.21 23.91
CA SER A 319 26.86 23.67 24.30
C SER A 319 26.64 23.48 25.81
N GLY A 320 26.52 24.60 26.51
CA GLY A 320 26.59 24.69 27.97
C GLY A 320 25.30 24.32 28.71
N THR A 321 25.39 24.42 30.04
CA THR A 321 24.28 24.26 30.99
C THR A 321 23.18 25.28 30.72
N VAL A 322 21.98 24.81 30.38
CA VAL A 322 20.79 25.67 30.37
C VAL A 322 20.18 25.62 31.77
N THR A 323 20.09 26.76 32.43
CA THR A 323 19.36 26.84 33.71
C THR A 323 17.88 27.00 33.38
N VAL A 324 17.10 25.93 33.55
CA VAL A 324 15.64 26.00 33.47
C VAL A 324 15.07 26.34 34.87
N PRO A 325 13.81 26.81 34.99
CA PRO A 325 13.23 27.22 36.27
C PRO A 325 13.22 26.15 37.38
N PHE A 326 13.49 24.89 37.03
CA PHE A 326 13.55 23.75 37.95
C PHE A 326 14.99 23.27 38.27
N GLY A 327 16.02 24.00 37.82
CA GLY A 327 17.43 23.69 38.10
C GLY A 327 18.32 23.67 36.85
N PRO A 328 19.65 23.58 37.01
CA PRO A 328 20.58 23.45 35.89
C PRO A 328 20.37 22.10 35.20
N MET A 329 19.94 22.13 33.94
CA MET A 329 19.94 20.96 33.08
C MET A 329 21.30 20.92 32.37
N VAL A 330 22.14 19.97 32.76
CA VAL A 330 23.40 19.70 32.07
C VAL A 330 23.03 18.89 30.83
N PHE A 331 23.04 19.52 29.66
CA PHE A 331 23.15 18.78 28.42
C PHE A 331 24.58 18.24 28.40
N ASP A 332 24.74 16.92 28.52
CA ASP A 332 26.03 16.29 28.26
C ASP A 332 26.17 16.23 26.74
N PRO A 333 27.02 17.07 26.10
CA PRO A 333 27.17 17.10 24.66
C PRO A 333 27.95 15.88 24.14
N SER A 334 28.20 14.86 24.98
CA SER A 334 29.18 13.83 24.68
C SER A 334 28.77 12.97 23.49
N TYR A 335 27.49 12.57 23.36
CA TYR A 335 26.99 11.80 22.21
C TYR A 335 25.49 11.97 22.03
N GLU A 336 25.05 12.24 20.81
CA GLU A 336 23.65 12.04 20.43
C GLU A 336 23.49 10.68 19.79
N SER A 337 22.29 10.09 19.95
CA SER A 337 21.94 8.80 19.39
C SER A 337 20.66 8.87 18.57
N ALA A 338 20.65 8.21 17.42
CA ALA A 338 19.44 7.95 16.64
C ALA A 338 19.31 6.45 16.37
N ASP A 339 18.09 5.94 16.50
CA ASP A 339 17.78 4.57 16.13
C ASP A 339 17.38 4.49 14.65
N GLY A 340 17.80 3.41 14.01
CA GLY A 340 17.60 3.17 12.59
C GLY A 340 17.23 1.72 12.29
N TYR A 341 16.87 1.49 11.03
CA TYR A 341 16.56 0.17 10.49
C TYR A 341 17.58 -0.23 9.43
N GLY A 342 17.91 -1.52 9.42
CA GLY A 342 18.77 -2.09 8.41
C GLY A 342 18.41 -3.52 8.05
N ALA A 343 19.14 -4.06 7.08
CA ALA A 343 19.06 -5.44 6.66
C ALA A 343 20.46 -6.02 6.49
N CYS A 344 20.65 -7.30 6.84
CA CYS A 344 21.90 -7.98 6.59
C CYS A 344 22.08 -8.31 5.10
N ILE A 345 23.33 -8.34 4.63
CA ILE A 345 23.67 -8.61 3.22
C ILE A 345 24.40 -9.96 3.06
N ASN A 346 24.86 -10.60 4.13
CA ASN A 346 25.63 -11.86 4.03
C ASN A 346 25.04 -12.98 4.90
N MET A 347 24.00 -13.65 4.42
CA MET A 347 23.23 -14.67 5.12
C MET A 347 24.07 -15.73 5.86
N HIS A 348 25.24 -16.09 5.30
CA HIS A 348 26.09 -17.15 5.84
C HIS A 348 27.08 -16.70 6.93
N LYS A 349 27.14 -15.40 7.26
CA LYS A 349 27.96 -14.87 8.36
C LYS A 349 27.17 -14.77 9.66
N LYS A 350 27.86 -14.59 10.79
CA LYS A 350 27.20 -14.44 12.09
C LYS A 350 26.35 -13.18 12.13
N MET A 351 25.17 -13.29 12.74
CA MET A 351 24.30 -12.13 12.98
C MET A 351 25.03 -11.10 13.84
N PRO A 352 24.70 -9.81 13.69
CA PRO A 352 25.18 -8.77 14.60
C PRO A 352 24.78 -9.09 16.05
N ASP A 353 25.70 -8.89 16.98
CA ASP A 353 25.55 -9.20 18.41
C ASP A 353 25.72 -7.96 19.32
N GLY A 354 25.73 -6.75 18.73
CA GLY A 354 25.97 -5.48 19.43
C GLY A 354 27.43 -5.21 19.78
N THR A 355 28.36 -6.16 19.57
CA THR A 355 29.76 -6.00 20.00
C THR A 355 30.71 -5.53 18.89
N ALA A 356 30.32 -5.65 17.62
CA ALA A 356 31.14 -5.18 16.50
C ALA A 356 30.95 -3.70 16.26
N LYS A 357 32.01 -3.06 15.79
CA LYS A 357 31.97 -1.69 15.26
C LYS A 357 31.84 -1.75 13.75
N TYR A 358 31.11 -0.79 13.18
CA TYR A 358 30.85 -0.76 11.76
C TYR A 358 31.49 0.47 11.10
N THR A 359 32.11 0.25 9.95
CA THR A 359 32.60 1.31 9.06
C THR A 359 31.56 1.58 7.99
N LEU A 360 31.28 2.86 7.73
CA LEU A 360 30.28 3.29 6.76
C LEU A 360 30.89 3.45 5.36
N SER A 361 30.19 2.94 4.36
CA SER A 361 30.54 3.05 2.94
C SER A 361 29.28 3.06 2.08
N LEU A 362 29.41 3.36 0.78
CA LEU A 362 28.31 3.19 -0.18
C LEU A 362 28.37 1.78 -0.76
N SER A 363 27.21 1.23 -1.11
CA SER A 363 27.18 -0.06 -1.80
C SER A 363 27.71 0.08 -3.22
N ASP A 364 28.54 -0.86 -3.64
CA ASP A 364 28.95 -1.04 -5.02
C ASP A 364 27.90 -1.83 -5.84
N ASN A 365 26.93 -2.45 -5.18
CA ASN A 365 25.82 -3.15 -5.81
C ASN A 365 24.59 -2.22 -5.93
N PRO A 366 24.25 -1.74 -7.14
CA PRO A 366 23.12 -0.82 -7.33
C PRO A 366 21.78 -1.44 -6.92
N ALA A 367 21.61 -2.76 -7.03
CA ALA A 367 20.38 -3.44 -6.64
C ALA A 367 20.14 -3.37 -5.12
N ILE A 368 21.20 -3.37 -4.31
CA ILE A 368 21.11 -3.22 -2.85
C ILE A 368 20.64 -1.80 -2.50
N VAL A 369 21.15 -0.78 -3.19
CA VAL A 369 20.72 0.61 -3.00
C VAL A 369 19.26 0.80 -3.40
N GLN A 370 18.87 0.27 -4.57
CA GLN A 370 17.49 0.30 -5.07
C GLN A 370 16.51 -0.41 -4.11
N LEU A 371 16.88 -1.57 -3.58
CA LEU A 371 16.07 -2.28 -2.58
C LEU A 371 15.97 -1.52 -1.26
N ALA A 372 17.03 -0.87 -0.81
CA ALA A 372 17.02 -0.09 0.42
C ALA A 372 16.12 1.13 0.30
N ASP A 373 16.16 1.82 -0.84
CA ASP A 373 15.25 2.92 -1.15
C ASP A 373 13.80 2.43 -1.17
N PHE A 374 13.51 1.33 -1.88
CA PHE A 374 12.18 0.71 -1.86
C PHE A 374 11.71 0.35 -0.45
N ALA A 375 12.57 -0.30 0.36
CA ALA A 375 12.25 -0.68 1.73
C ALA A 375 11.98 0.53 2.64
N SER A 376 12.59 1.69 2.37
CA SER A 376 12.41 2.90 3.18
C SER A 376 10.98 3.45 3.12
N HIS A 377 10.27 3.16 2.03
CA HIS A 377 8.88 3.54 1.81
C HIS A 377 7.89 2.51 2.38
N GLU A 378 8.36 1.39 2.90
CA GLU A 378 7.49 0.40 3.54
C GLU A 378 7.08 0.84 4.95
N LEU A 379 5.77 0.79 5.21
CA LEU A 379 5.21 1.05 6.53
C LEU A 379 5.78 0.10 7.58
N ILE A 380 5.92 -1.18 7.22
CA ILE A 380 6.42 -2.24 8.09
C ILE A 380 7.60 -2.92 7.38
N GLN A 381 8.73 -3.03 8.07
CA GLN A 381 9.87 -3.83 7.64
C GLN A 381 9.93 -5.10 8.48
N GLY A 382 10.28 -6.22 7.85
CA GLY A 382 10.23 -7.53 8.50
C GLY A 382 11.06 -8.59 7.79
N PRO A 383 10.79 -9.88 8.04
CA PRO A 383 11.50 -10.98 7.40
C PRO A 383 11.48 -10.94 5.88
N TRP A 384 10.42 -10.39 5.26
CA TRP A 384 10.35 -10.22 3.80
C TRP A 384 11.37 -9.20 3.28
N THR A 385 11.59 -8.10 4.01
CA THR A 385 12.65 -7.13 3.70
C THR A 385 14.00 -7.83 3.70
N GLN A 386 14.32 -8.57 4.78
CA GLN A 386 15.56 -9.32 4.88
C GLN A 386 15.71 -10.40 3.80
N THR A 387 14.61 -11.06 3.42
CA THR A 387 14.58 -12.06 2.34
C THR A 387 15.03 -11.46 1.01
N ARG A 388 14.55 -10.27 0.66
CA ARG A 388 14.92 -9.60 -0.61
C ARG A 388 16.41 -9.31 -0.70
N PHE A 389 17.00 -8.80 0.39
CA PHE A 389 18.44 -8.52 0.43
C PHE A 389 19.26 -9.79 0.23
N TRP A 390 18.90 -10.90 0.88
CA TRP A 390 19.62 -12.17 0.72
C TRP A 390 19.41 -12.87 -0.61
N ILE A 391 18.26 -12.66 -1.27
CA ILE A 391 18.10 -13.09 -2.67
C ILE A 391 19.10 -12.32 -3.52
N VAL A 392 19.16 -10.99 -3.43
CA VAL A 392 20.05 -10.18 -4.26
C VAL A 392 21.53 -10.44 -3.98
N SER A 393 21.92 -10.59 -2.71
CA SER A 393 23.32 -10.69 -2.32
C SER A 393 23.91 -12.11 -2.36
N ASP A 394 23.15 -13.11 -1.89
CA ASP A 394 23.63 -14.48 -1.72
C ASP A 394 22.87 -15.49 -2.61
N HIS A 395 21.97 -14.99 -3.47
CA HIS A 395 21.06 -15.80 -4.28
C HIS A 395 20.24 -16.77 -3.40
N ALA A 396 19.97 -16.42 -2.14
CA ALA A 396 19.43 -17.37 -1.16
C ALA A 396 18.08 -17.97 -1.61
N SER A 397 17.94 -19.30 -1.56
CA SER A 397 16.66 -19.97 -1.84
C SER A 397 15.68 -19.87 -0.67
N LEU A 398 14.40 -20.15 -0.90
CA LEU A 398 13.38 -20.16 0.15
C LEU A 398 13.77 -21.08 1.33
N ASP A 399 14.29 -22.27 1.05
CA ASP A 399 14.69 -23.21 2.10
C ASP A 399 15.93 -22.74 2.87
N GLU A 400 16.84 -22.01 2.24
CA GLU A 400 17.96 -21.35 2.91
C GLU A 400 17.42 -20.27 3.86
N VAL A 401 16.58 -19.37 3.37
CA VAL A 401 15.99 -18.27 4.17
C VAL A 401 15.18 -18.81 5.37
N ARG A 402 14.36 -19.85 5.18
CA ARG A 402 13.54 -20.47 6.23
C ARG A 402 14.33 -21.11 7.37
N LYS A 403 15.61 -21.43 7.16
CA LYS A 403 16.48 -21.96 8.22
C LYS A 403 16.90 -20.86 9.21
N VAL A 404 16.85 -19.59 8.79
CA VAL A 404 17.41 -18.48 9.55
C VAL A 404 16.32 -17.52 10.05
N LEU A 405 15.32 -17.19 9.24
CA LEU A 405 14.31 -16.18 9.60
C LEU A 405 13.15 -16.73 10.41
N LEU A 406 12.69 -15.89 11.34
CA LEU A 406 11.46 -16.07 12.12
C LEU A 406 10.64 -14.76 12.08
N PRO A 407 9.34 -14.80 11.71
CA PRO A 407 8.64 -15.95 11.12
C PRO A 407 9.25 -16.40 9.79
N ARG A 408 9.08 -17.69 9.48
CA ARG A 408 9.55 -18.30 8.24
C ARG A 408 8.72 -17.78 7.06
N PRO A 409 9.33 -17.21 6.01
CA PRO A 409 8.58 -16.78 4.83
C PRO A 409 7.80 -17.94 4.21
N THR A 410 6.55 -17.70 3.79
CA THR A 410 5.78 -18.63 2.96
C THR A 410 6.28 -18.58 1.52
N GLU A 411 5.86 -19.53 0.69
CA GLU A 411 6.11 -19.53 -0.75
C GLU A 411 5.65 -18.21 -1.37
N GLY A 412 4.44 -17.75 -1.04
CA GLY A 412 3.88 -16.53 -1.64
C GLY A 412 4.60 -15.25 -1.19
N ILE A 413 5.01 -15.15 0.09
CA ILE A 413 5.84 -14.02 0.57
C ILE A 413 7.18 -14.00 -0.17
N TYR A 414 7.76 -15.18 -0.41
CA TYR A 414 9.04 -15.28 -1.10
C TYR A 414 8.93 -14.91 -2.58
N VAL A 415 7.89 -15.36 -3.29
CA VAL A 415 7.65 -14.94 -4.68
C VAL A 415 7.31 -13.47 -4.76
N ARG A 416 6.57 -12.91 -3.80
CA ARG A 416 6.39 -11.45 -3.69
C ARG A 416 7.74 -10.75 -3.57
N GLY A 417 8.66 -11.26 -2.75
CA GLY A 417 10.01 -10.73 -2.65
C GLY A 417 10.78 -10.79 -3.98
N LEU A 418 10.65 -11.87 -4.75
CA LEU A 418 11.23 -11.98 -6.10
C LEU A 418 10.60 -10.97 -7.07
N TYR A 419 9.28 -10.82 -7.03
CA TYR A 419 8.55 -9.85 -7.86
C TYR A 419 8.97 -8.41 -7.54
N ASP A 420 9.09 -8.07 -6.25
CA ASP A 420 9.58 -6.77 -5.80
C ASP A 420 10.99 -6.49 -6.34
N ILE A 421 11.90 -7.47 -6.27
CA ILE A 421 13.26 -7.36 -6.82
C ILE A 421 13.20 -7.08 -8.33
N ALA A 422 12.43 -7.86 -9.09
CA ALA A 422 12.31 -7.66 -10.53
C ALA A 422 11.65 -6.33 -10.92
N SER A 423 10.79 -5.78 -10.06
CA SER A 423 10.03 -4.56 -10.34
C SER A 423 10.75 -3.29 -9.89
N HIS A 424 11.62 -3.38 -8.88
CA HIS A 424 12.27 -2.24 -8.26
C HIS A 424 13.79 -2.22 -8.43
N THR A 425 14.37 -3.25 -9.04
CA THR A 425 15.81 -3.32 -9.31
C THR A 425 16.11 -3.73 -10.74
N ASP A 426 17.36 -3.54 -11.16
CA ASP A 426 17.86 -4.01 -12.46
C ASP A 426 18.32 -5.49 -12.45
N VAL A 427 17.95 -6.28 -11.44
CA VAL A 427 18.35 -7.69 -11.33
C VAL A 427 17.56 -8.55 -12.29
N ASP A 428 18.26 -9.23 -13.21
CA ASP A 428 17.66 -10.26 -14.06
C ASP A 428 17.54 -11.60 -13.32
N LEU A 429 16.35 -11.88 -12.79
CA LEU A 429 16.05 -13.14 -12.10
C LEU A 429 16.00 -14.36 -13.04
N THR A 430 16.18 -14.20 -14.35
CA THR A 430 16.38 -15.32 -15.28
C THR A 430 17.84 -15.78 -15.37
N ASP A 431 18.78 -15.02 -14.80
CA ASP A 431 20.20 -15.39 -14.75
C ASP A 431 20.39 -16.75 -14.03
N LYS A 432 21.38 -17.51 -14.49
CA LYS A 432 21.75 -18.81 -13.93
C LYS A 432 22.00 -18.75 -12.41
N ALA A 433 22.52 -17.64 -11.89
CA ALA A 433 22.79 -17.46 -10.47
C ALA A 433 21.52 -17.52 -9.61
N TYR A 434 20.38 -17.04 -10.13
CA TYR A 434 19.09 -17.04 -9.43
C TYR A 434 18.24 -18.30 -9.66
N ARG A 435 18.72 -19.29 -10.42
CA ARG A 435 17.93 -20.52 -10.68
C ARG A 435 17.51 -21.26 -9.42
N LYS A 436 18.33 -21.25 -8.36
CA LYS A 436 17.95 -21.87 -7.07
C LYS A 436 16.90 -21.05 -6.31
N CYS A 437 16.70 -19.78 -6.65
CA CYS A 437 15.61 -18.96 -6.13
C CYS A 437 14.29 -19.22 -6.85
N MET A 438 14.33 -19.62 -8.13
CA MET A 438 13.17 -19.74 -9.02
C MET A 438 12.67 -21.19 -9.10
N GLU A 439 12.17 -21.73 -7.97
CA GLU A 439 11.69 -23.12 -7.91
C GLU A 439 10.21 -23.25 -8.34
N PRO A 440 9.84 -24.23 -9.18
CA PRO A 440 8.45 -24.43 -9.62
C PRO A 440 7.41 -24.49 -8.50
N ARG A 441 7.77 -25.09 -7.35
CA ARG A 441 6.85 -25.26 -6.21
C ARG A 441 6.36 -23.96 -5.59
N LEU A 442 7.04 -22.85 -5.85
CA LEU A 442 6.68 -21.56 -5.27
C LEU A 442 5.32 -21.05 -5.77
N ILE A 443 4.85 -21.51 -6.92
CA ILE A 443 3.56 -21.13 -7.51
C ILE A 443 2.34 -21.45 -6.61
N VAL A 444 2.48 -22.35 -5.64
CA VAL A 444 1.37 -22.73 -4.74
C VAL A 444 1.14 -21.70 -3.63
N GLY A 445 2.03 -20.72 -3.47
CA GLY A 445 1.96 -19.71 -2.42
C GLY A 445 0.97 -18.59 -2.73
N SER A 446 -0.12 -18.52 -1.97
CA SER A 446 -1.28 -17.65 -2.19
C SER A 446 -1.14 -16.17 -1.78
N THR A 447 -0.10 -15.82 -1.06
CA THR A 447 0.11 -14.45 -0.54
C THR A 447 0.68 -13.48 -1.59
N ILE A 448 0.74 -13.91 -2.84
CA ILE A 448 1.20 -13.13 -3.98
C ILE A 448 0.01 -12.43 -4.67
N SER A 449 0.24 -11.26 -5.27
CA SER A 449 -0.76 -10.60 -6.10
C SER A 449 -0.95 -11.31 -7.45
N ARG A 450 -2.08 -11.06 -8.12
CA ARG A 450 -2.34 -11.53 -9.49
C ARG A 450 -1.20 -11.17 -10.45
N ASP A 451 -0.68 -9.94 -10.38
CA ASP A 451 0.42 -9.48 -11.22
C ASP A 451 1.73 -10.23 -10.92
N GLY A 452 2.00 -10.50 -9.64
CA GLY A 452 3.13 -11.31 -9.22
C GLY A 452 3.01 -12.75 -9.72
N THR A 453 1.81 -13.35 -9.69
CA THR A 453 1.55 -14.70 -10.23
C THR A 453 1.81 -14.75 -11.74
N ALA A 454 1.26 -13.78 -12.48
CA ALA A 454 1.46 -13.67 -13.92
C ALA A 454 2.94 -13.44 -14.27
N TRP A 455 3.63 -12.58 -13.53
CA TRP A 455 5.07 -12.36 -13.67
C TRP A 455 5.86 -13.65 -13.40
N PHE A 456 5.54 -14.39 -12.34
CA PHE A 456 6.26 -15.61 -11.99
C PHE A 456 6.11 -16.68 -13.07
N VAL A 457 4.90 -16.90 -13.58
CA VAL A 457 4.66 -17.85 -14.69
C VAL A 457 5.44 -17.45 -15.95
N ARG A 458 5.41 -16.16 -16.35
CA ARG A 458 6.19 -15.67 -17.50
C ARG A 458 7.69 -15.85 -17.29
N THR A 459 8.18 -15.61 -16.07
CA THR A 459 9.61 -15.75 -15.75
C THR A 459 10.03 -17.22 -15.77
N MET A 460 9.23 -18.11 -15.21
CA MET A 460 9.46 -19.56 -15.27
C MET A 460 9.43 -20.09 -16.71
N ALA A 461 8.57 -19.54 -17.58
CA ALA A 461 8.55 -19.86 -19.01
C ALA A 461 9.90 -19.56 -19.68
N LYS A 462 10.51 -18.41 -19.34
CA LYS A 462 11.84 -18.02 -19.85
C LYS A 462 12.97 -18.90 -19.32
N ILE A 463 12.87 -19.38 -18.07
CA ILE A 463 13.90 -20.19 -17.41
C ILE A 463 13.85 -21.67 -17.87
N ASP A 464 12.70 -22.32 -17.71
CA ASP A 464 12.46 -23.72 -18.02
C ASP A 464 10.95 -24.01 -18.14
N ALA A 465 10.32 -23.55 -19.22
CA ALA A 465 8.88 -23.76 -19.47
C ALA A 465 8.48 -25.23 -19.35
N LYS A 466 9.27 -26.14 -19.92
CA LYS A 466 8.97 -27.58 -19.90
C LYS A 466 9.05 -28.15 -18.48
N GLY A 467 10.14 -27.90 -17.76
CA GLY A 467 10.30 -28.39 -16.38
C GLY A 467 9.24 -27.83 -15.44
N PHE A 468 8.90 -26.54 -15.60
CA PHE A 468 7.82 -25.90 -14.86
C PHE A 468 6.46 -26.53 -15.17
N GLY A 469 6.11 -26.68 -16.45
CA GLY A 469 4.86 -27.30 -16.90
C GLY A 469 4.69 -28.75 -16.46
N ASP A 470 5.77 -29.54 -16.55
CA ASP A 470 5.84 -30.91 -16.04
C ASP A 470 5.58 -30.95 -14.53
N TRP A 471 6.15 -30.01 -13.78
CA TRP A 471 5.97 -29.94 -12.34
C TRP A 471 4.51 -29.64 -11.99
N VAL A 472 3.89 -28.63 -12.60
CA VAL A 472 2.48 -28.26 -12.35
C VAL A 472 1.56 -29.45 -12.61
N THR A 473 1.74 -30.13 -13.76
CA THR A 473 0.91 -31.28 -14.14
C THR A 473 1.08 -32.48 -13.19
N LYS A 474 2.32 -32.78 -12.77
CA LYS A 474 2.62 -33.94 -11.89
C LYS A 474 2.26 -33.67 -10.42
N ASN A 475 2.20 -32.41 -10.00
CA ASN A 475 1.99 -32.02 -8.61
C ASN A 475 0.64 -31.36 -8.37
N ALA A 476 -0.41 -31.74 -9.11
CA ALA A 476 -1.77 -31.23 -8.93
C ALA A 476 -2.25 -31.24 -7.46
N LYS A 477 -1.86 -32.26 -6.67
CA LYS A 477 -2.18 -32.36 -5.24
C LYS A 477 -1.59 -31.24 -4.39
N ALA A 478 -0.51 -30.59 -4.83
CA ALA A 478 0.10 -29.47 -4.11
C ALA A 478 -0.81 -28.23 -4.07
N PHE A 479 -1.77 -28.14 -5.00
CA PHE A 479 -2.77 -27.07 -5.04
C PHE A 479 -4.02 -27.36 -4.19
N ALA A 480 -4.18 -28.58 -3.68
CA ALA A 480 -5.35 -28.96 -2.87
C ALA A 480 -5.63 -28.03 -1.67
N PRO A 481 -4.61 -27.49 -0.95
CA PRO A 481 -4.85 -26.53 0.13
C PRO A 481 -5.57 -25.25 -0.31
N LEU A 482 -5.45 -24.84 -1.58
CA LEU A 482 -6.14 -23.66 -2.13
C LEU A 482 -7.66 -23.88 -2.33
N PHE A 483 -8.14 -25.11 -2.11
CA PHE A 483 -9.54 -25.50 -2.30
C PHE A 483 -10.16 -26.14 -1.05
N ALA A 484 -9.50 -26.09 0.10
CA ALA A 484 -10.04 -26.68 1.32
C ALA A 484 -11.33 -25.96 1.77
N GLU A 485 -12.21 -26.67 2.48
CA GLU A 485 -13.55 -26.15 2.87
C GLU A 485 -13.49 -24.87 3.71
N LYS A 486 -12.38 -24.62 4.40
CA LYS A 486 -12.13 -23.43 5.24
C LYS A 486 -11.06 -22.50 4.66
N THR A 487 -10.76 -22.67 3.38
CA THR A 487 -9.79 -21.82 2.69
C THR A 487 -10.31 -20.39 2.65
N ASP A 488 -9.42 -19.43 2.89
CA ASP A 488 -9.79 -18.03 2.79
C ASP A 488 -10.03 -17.64 1.32
N SER A 489 -10.69 -16.50 1.11
CA SER A 489 -10.96 -16.02 -0.26
C SER A 489 -9.68 -15.70 -1.05
N VAL A 490 -8.55 -15.47 -0.38
CA VAL A 490 -7.28 -15.08 -1.00
C VAL A 490 -6.62 -16.29 -1.65
N ASP A 491 -6.53 -17.40 -0.92
CA ASP A 491 -6.04 -18.69 -1.36
C ASP A 491 -6.85 -19.23 -2.55
N PHE A 492 -8.18 -19.18 -2.47
CA PHE A 492 -9.05 -19.63 -3.55
C PHE A 492 -8.88 -18.76 -4.81
N LYS A 493 -8.78 -17.44 -4.62
CA LYS A 493 -8.52 -16.50 -5.71
C LYS A 493 -7.15 -16.72 -6.35
N HIS A 494 -6.13 -17.06 -5.57
CA HIS A 494 -4.81 -17.38 -6.11
C HIS A 494 -4.85 -18.59 -7.05
N ALA A 495 -5.65 -19.62 -6.74
CA ALA A 495 -5.84 -20.75 -7.66
C ALA A 495 -6.39 -20.32 -9.03
N VAL A 496 -7.32 -19.34 -9.04
CA VAL A 496 -7.82 -18.72 -10.28
C VAL A 496 -6.71 -17.94 -10.98
N ASP A 497 -5.95 -17.12 -10.25
CA ASP A 497 -4.86 -16.32 -10.80
C ASP A 497 -3.75 -17.20 -11.43
N VAL A 498 -3.47 -18.39 -10.87
CA VAL A 498 -2.53 -19.37 -11.44
C VAL A 498 -3.02 -19.88 -12.80
N GLU A 499 -4.30 -20.24 -12.89
CA GLU A 499 -4.88 -20.71 -14.16
C GLU A 499 -4.83 -19.63 -15.23
N LEU A 500 -5.27 -18.43 -14.91
CA LEU A 500 -5.26 -17.30 -15.84
C LEU A 500 -3.83 -16.96 -16.29
N ALA A 501 -2.86 -16.98 -15.37
CA ALA A 501 -1.45 -16.76 -15.71
C ALA A 501 -0.89 -17.82 -16.66
N LEU A 502 -1.26 -19.09 -16.49
CA LEU A 502 -0.86 -20.18 -17.40
C LEU A 502 -1.56 -20.07 -18.77
N SER A 503 -2.85 -19.76 -18.77
CA SER A 503 -3.67 -19.60 -19.97
C SER A 503 -3.23 -18.41 -20.82
N ALA A 504 -2.81 -17.31 -20.18
CA ALA A 504 -2.29 -16.11 -20.83
C ALA A 504 -0.78 -16.18 -21.17
N SER A 505 -0.13 -17.33 -20.99
CA SER A 505 1.29 -17.48 -21.31
C SER A 505 1.55 -17.43 -22.82
N ASP A 506 2.62 -16.74 -23.22
CA ASP A 506 3.11 -16.76 -24.60
C ASP A 506 3.65 -18.15 -25.01
N ASP A 507 3.99 -19.00 -24.04
CA ASP A 507 4.44 -20.37 -24.28
C ASP A 507 3.24 -21.32 -24.47
N ALA A 508 3.11 -21.88 -25.68
CA ALA A 508 2.03 -22.79 -26.02
C ALA A 508 1.97 -24.05 -25.14
N SER A 509 3.12 -24.53 -24.63
CA SER A 509 3.16 -25.68 -23.72
C SER A 509 2.57 -25.34 -22.36
N LEU A 510 2.77 -24.12 -21.86
CA LEU A 510 2.17 -23.67 -20.60
C LEU A 510 0.67 -23.41 -20.74
N ARG A 511 0.20 -22.93 -21.89
CA ARG A 511 -1.25 -22.88 -22.20
C ARG A 511 -1.88 -24.27 -22.19
N ALA A 512 -1.18 -25.29 -22.68
CA ALA A 512 -1.62 -26.69 -22.56
C ALA A 512 -1.63 -27.19 -21.11
N VAL A 513 -0.70 -26.73 -20.27
CA VAL A 513 -0.63 -27.04 -18.84
C VAL A 513 -1.80 -26.40 -18.07
N ALA A 514 -2.25 -25.20 -18.47
CA ALA A 514 -3.45 -24.58 -17.89
C ALA A 514 -4.68 -25.50 -17.99
N LEU A 515 -4.87 -26.14 -19.15
CA LEU A 515 -5.93 -27.13 -19.36
C LEU A 515 -5.75 -28.40 -18.49
N ASP A 516 -4.52 -28.84 -18.24
CA ASP A 516 -4.27 -29.96 -17.32
C ASP A 516 -4.48 -29.57 -15.86
N TYR A 517 -4.13 -28.33 -15.49
CA TYR A 517 -4.40 -27.76 -14.17
C TYR A 517 -5.91 -27.76 -13.88
N LEU A 518 -6.72 -27.24 -14.79
CA LEU A 518 -8.19 -27.26 -14.69
C LEU A 518 -8.75 -28.69 -14.53
N ARG A 519 -8.19 -29.65 -15.27
CA ARG A 519 -8.64 -31.04 -15.21
C ARG A 519 -8.25 -31.75 -13.91
N THR A 520 -7.06 -31.49 -13.38
CA THR A 520 -6.44 -32.34 -12.35
C THR A 520 -6.26 -31.67 -10.99
N ALA A 521 -6.07 -30.36 -10.94
CA ALA A 521 -5.83 -29.61 -9.71
C ALA A 521 -7.12 -29.06 -9.09
N VAL A 522 -8.08 -28.61 -9.92
CA VAL A 522 -9.37 -28.07 -9.44
C VAL A 522 -10.33 -29.22 -9.07
N PRO A 523 -10.68 -29.41 -7.78
CA PRO A 523 -11.58 -30.47 -7.36
C PRO A 523 -12.99 -30.25 -7.93
N GLU A 524 -13.69 -31.34 -8.25
CA GLU A 524 -15.05 -31.28 -8.84
C GLU A 524 -16.02 -30.44 -7.99
N ALA A 525 -15.95 -30.59 -6.67
CA ALA A 525 -16.79 -29.84 -5.73
C ALA A 525 -16.59 -28.32 -5.78
N ASN A 526 -15.43 -27.84 -6.25
CA ASN A 526 -15.08 -26.41 -6.29
C ASN A 526 -15.22 -25.80 -7.69
N ARG A 527 -15.53 -26.58 -8.72
CA ARG A 527 -15.54 -26.09 -10.12
C ARG A 527 -16.55 -24.96 -10.37
N ALA A 528 -17.70 -25.00 -9.69
CA ALA A 528 -18.72 -23.96 -9.80
C ALA A 528 -18.19 -22.62 -9.26
N ASP A 529 -17.66 -22.64 -8.04
CA ASP A 529 -17.11 -21.46 -7.37
C ASP A 529 -15.88 -20.93 -8.12
N PHE A 530 -15.04 -21.83 -8.65
CA PHE A 530 -13.88 -21.47 -9.45
C PHE A 530 -14.29 -20.70 -10.70
N CYS A 531 -15.33 -21.17 -11.40
CA CYS A 531 -15.88 -20.49 -12.57
C CYS A 531 -16.52 -19.14 -12.22
N ASN A 532 -17.23 -19.06 -11.09
CA ASN A 532 -17.83 -17.81 -10.61
C ASN A 532 -16.76 -16.77 -10.24
N ALA A 533 -15.62 -17.22 -9.68
CA ALA A 533 -14.50 -16.38 -9.31
C ALA A 533 -13.65 -15.86 -10.49
N GLY A 534 -13.96 -16.23 -11.74
CA GLY A 534 -13.21 -15.82 -12.92
C GLY A 534 -12.34 -16.90 -13.55
N GLY A 535 -12.29 -18.09 -12.95
CA GLY A 535 -11.64 -19.23 -13.59
C GLY A 535 -12.31 -19.55 -14.92
N LEU A 536 -11.49 -19.88 -15.93
CA LEU A 536 -11.90 -20.11 -17.33
C LEU A 536 -12.17 -18.85 -18.16
N ASP A 537 -11.86 -17.64 -17.70
CA ASP A 537 -12.05 -16.44 -18.54
C ASP A 537 -11.29 -16.51 -19.86
N ASP A 538 -10.11 -17.15 -19.86
CA ASP A 538 -9.29 -17.33 -21.04
C ASP A 538 -9.61 -18.60 -21.85
N LEU A 539 -10.60 -19.40 -21.43
CA LEU A 539 -11.00 -20.62 -22.17
C LEU A 539 -11.41 -20.30 -23.62
N GLY A 540 -12.05 -19.15 -23.83
CA GLY A 540 -12.42 -18.69 -25.17
C GLY A 540 -11.20 -18.52 -26.09
N MET A 541 -10.09 -18.00 -25.55
CA MET A 541 -8.82 -17.85 -26.27
C MET A 541 -8.20 -19.22 -26.54
N LEU A 542 -8.20 -20.14 -25.57
CA LEU A 542 -7.67 -21.49 -25.74
C LEU A 542 -8.45 -22.31 -26.79
N LEU A 543 -9.75 -22.05 -26.95
CA LEU A 543 -10.58 -22.66 -28.01
C LEU A 543 -10.27 -22.12 -29.41
N GLN A 544 -9.65 -20.94 -29.52
CA GLN A 544 -9.20 -20.41 -30.81
C GLN A 544 -7.95 -21.14 -31.31
N ASP A 545 -7.09 -21.64 -30.42
CA ASP A 545 -5.85 -22.33 -30.77
C ASP A 545 -6.12 -23.75 -31.31
N ASP A 546 -5.80 -23.98 -32.60
CA ASP A 546 -6.01 -25.26 -33.28
C ASP A 546 -5.38 -26.45 -32.53
N ALA A 547 -4.19 -26.25 -31.93
CA ALA A 547 -3.46 -27.32 -31.25
C ALA A 547 -4.05 -27.67 -29.87
N LEU A 548 -4.73 -26.71 -29.23
CA LEU A 548 -5.29 -26.87 -27.89
C LEU A 548 -6.80 -27.13 -27.88
N ARG A 549 -7.50 -26.79 -28.97
CA ARG A 549 -8.97 -26.79 -29.04
C ARG A 549 -9.63 -28.08 -28.56
N SER A 550 -9.17 -29.24 -29.03
CA SER A 550 -9.80 -30.52 -28.67
C SER A 550 -9.72 -30.78 -27.15
N LYS A 551 -8.56 -30.45 -26.54
CA LYS A 551 -8.34 -30.52 -25.09
C LYS A 551 -9.12 -29.46 -24.33
N ALA A 552 -9.23 -28.24 -24.86
CA ALA A 552 -10.06 -27.20 -24.28
C ALA A 552 -11.55 -27.58 -24.28
N LEU A 553 -12.03 -28.28 -25.32
CA LEU A 553 -13.37 -28.86 -25.36
C LEU A 553 -13.56 -30.00 -24.35
N ASP A 554 -12.53 -30.81 -24.08
CA ASP A 554 -12.58 -31.79 -22.98
C ASP A 554 -12.71 -31.11 -21.62
N VAL A 555 -11.96 -30.02 -21.40
CA VAL A 555 -12.08 -29.23 -20.16
C VAL A 555 -13.45 -28.58 -20.06
N ALA A 556 -13.98 -27.98 -21.14
CA ALA A 556 -15.31 -27.39 -21.14
C ALA A 556 -16.41 -28.39 -20.71
N ALA A 557 -16.27 -29.67 -21.05
CA ALA A 557 -17.19 -30.72 -20.63
C ALA A 557 -17.21 -30.96 -19.11
N LEU A 558 -16.13 -30.63 -18.41
CA LEU A 558 -16.00 -30.76 -16.95
C LEU A 558 -16.62 -29.61 -16.16
N TYR A 559 -16.96 -28.51 -16.85
CA TYR A 559 -17.47 -27.27 -16.26
C TYR A 559 -18.80 -26.88 -16.89
N PRO A 560 -19.91 -27.54 -16.53
CA PRO A 560 -21.20 -27.33 -17.17
C PRO A 560 -21.92 -26.05 -16.70
N TYR A 561 -21.25 -24.90 -16.77
CA TYR A 561 -21.72 -23.61 -16.27
C TYR A 561 -21.98 -22.59 -17.39
N ALA A 562 -22.87 -21.63 -17.14
CA ALA A 562 -23.30 -20.65 -18.12
C ALA A 562 -22.14 -19.85 -18.75
N ARG A 563 -21.08 -19.55 -17.98
CA ARG A 563 -19.88 -18.83 -18.47
C ARG A 563 -19.17 -19.59 -19.59
N VAL A 564 -19.10 -20.92 -19.51
CA VAL A 564 -18.48 -21.78 -20.54
C VAL A 564 -19.28 -21.75 -21.84
N LYS A 565 -20.60 -21.55 -21.77
CA LYS A 565 -21.46 -21.42 -22.95
C LYS A 565 -21.00 -20.30 -23.88
N MET A 566 -20.63 -19.15 -23.32
CA MET A 566 -20.14 -18.01 -24.12
C MET A 566 -18.87 -18.36 -24.89
N ALA A 567 -17.91 -19.02 -24.24
CA ALA A 567 -16.68 -19.47 -24.88
C ALA A 567 -16.96 -20.47 -26.02
N LEU A 568 -17.86 -21.44 -25.79
CA LEU A 568 -18.24 -22.45 -26.79
C LEU A 568 -18.98 -21.85 -27.99
N CYS A 569 -19.83 -20.83 -27.79
CA CYS A 569 -20.53 -20.14 -28.87
C CYS A 569 -19.58 -19.37 -29.80
N ASN A 570 -18.40 -19.02 -29.32
CA ASN A 570 -17.38 -18.25 -30.06
C ASN A 570 -16.31 -19.15 -30.72
N LEU A 571 -16.60 -20.43 -30.96
CA LEU A 571 -15.68 -21.35 -31.63
C LEU A 571 -15.32 -20.80 -33.04
N PRO A 572 -14.05 -20.82 -33.47
CA PRO A 572 -13.67 -20.24 -34.76
C PRO A 572 -14.32 -20.98 -35.92
N ALA A 573 -14.58 -20.26 -37.01
CA ALA A 573 -15.12 -20.86 -38.23
C ALA A 573 -14.22 -21.96 -38.82
N SER A 574 -12.91 -21.89 -38.56
CA SER A 574 -11.90 -22.89 -38.95
C SER A 574 -11.99 -24.20 -38.15
N ALA A 575 -12.75 -24.25 -37.06
CA ALA A 575 -12.87 -25.46 -36.25
C ALA A 575 -13.39 -26.65 -37.07
N SER A 576 -12.87 -27.84 -36.76
CA SER A 576 -13.21 -29.08 -37.44
C SER A 576 -14.70 -29.43 -37.26
N GLY A 577 -15.23 -30.31 -38.12
CA GLY A 577 -16.60 -30.81 -38.00
C GLY A 577 -16.85 -31.47 -36.64
N ASP A 578 -15.86 -32.24 -36.15
CA ASP A 578 -15.93 -32.94 -34.87
C ASP A 578 -15.90 -31.97 -33.69
N ASP A 579 -15.04 -30.94 -33.73
CA ASP A 579 -14.98 -29.90 -32.69
C ASP A 579 -16.31 -29.12 -32.61
N LYS A 580 -16.87 -28.75 -33.77
CA LYS A 580 -18.18 -28.07 -33.85
C LYS A 580 -19.30 -28.95 -33.31
N ALA A 581 -19.31 -30.23 -33.66
CA ALA A 581 -20.29 -31.19 -33.16
C ALA A 581 -20.19 -31.34 -31.63
N LYS A 582 -18.96 -31.45 -31.10
CA LYS A 582 -18.69 -31.53 -29.66
C LYS A 582 -19.12 -30.26 -28.92
N ALA A 583 -18.77 -29.09 -29.42
CA ALA A 583 -19.20 -27.81 -28.85
C ALA A 583 -20.74 -27.67 -28.86
N SER A 584 -21.39 -28.04 -29.96
CA SER A 584 -22.86 -28.03 -30.05
C SER A 584 -23.52 -28.97 -29.04
N ALA A 585 -22.96 -30.17 -28.84
CA ALA A 585 -23.44 -31.12 -27.84
C ALA A 585 -23.29 -30.56 -26.42
N LEU A 586 -22.14 -29.94 -26.11
CA LEU A 586 -21.91 -29.30 -24.81
C LEU A 586 -22.88 -28.14 -24.56
N ILE A 587 -23.08 -27.24 -25.54
CA ILE A 587 -24.04 -26.13 -25.43
C ILE A 587 -25.46 -26.62 -25.13
N LYS A 588 -25.87 -27.76 -25.70
CA LYS A 588 -27.18 -28.38 -25.42
C LYS A 588 -27.26 -29.01 -24.02
N ALA A 589 -26.14 -29.48 -23.48
CA ALA A 589 -26.07 -30.07 -22.15
C ALA A 589 -26.02 -29.03 -21.03
N LEU A 590 -25.54 -27.81 -21.32
CA LEU A 590 -25.54 -26.68 -20.39
C LEU A 590 -26.97 -26.27 -20.06
N LYS A 591 -27.38 -26.45 -18.81
CA LYS A 591 -28.64 -25.92 -18.29
C LYS A 591 -28.51 -24.40 -18.17
N GLY A 592 -29.50 -23.69 -18.70
CA GLY A 592 -29.54 -22.23 -18.75
C GLY A 592 -29.57 -21.58 -17.38
#